data_AF-A0A433X8P9-F1
#
_entry.id   AF-A0A433X8P9-F1
#
_cell.length_a   1.000
_cell.length_b   1.000
_cell.length_c   1.000
_cell.angle_alpha   90.00
_cell.angle_beta   90.00
_cell.angle_gamma   90.00
#
_symmetry.space_group_name_H-M   'P 1'
#
loop_
_entity.id
_entity.type
_entity.pdbx_description
1 polymer ?
#
loop_
_entity_poly.entity_id
_entity_poly.type
_entity_poly.pdbx_seq_one_letter_code
_entity_poly.pdbx_strand_id
1 'polypeptide(L)'
;MLDLVLAIAHHLAVFALVGLIFAEFVILRPGLEPRRLGQLSALDAAYGLSAVAVLVAGVARVVWGAKGAEYYLSSHAFWGKMGALVIIGILSIPPTLAIMKWKKAAKADPAYVVPEAEIGRMRLFLHIELFLLFLVPIFAAMMARRGLY
;
A
#
# COMPACT_ATOMS: atom_id res chain seq x y z
N MET A 1 -15.92 4.50 -22.56
CA MET A 1 -14.44 4.59 -22.59
C MET A 1 -13.84 5.02 -21.26
N LEU A 2 -14.35 6.07 -20.60
CA LEU A 2 -13.83 6.53 -19.30
C LEU A 2 -13.83 5.43 -18.22
N ASP A 3 -14.92 4.67 -18.07
CA ASP A 3 -15.01 3.57 -17.10
C ASP A 3 -13.89 2.52 -17.25
N LEU A 4 -13.57 2.13 -18.49
CA LEU A 4 -12.48 1.21 -18.81
C LEU A 4 -11.11 1.79 -18.43
N VAL A 5 -10.85 3.05 -18.78
CA VAL A 5 -9.60 3.73 -18.43
C VAL A 5 -9.42 3.80 -16.92
N LEU A 6 -10.48 4.17 -16.18
CA LEU A 6 -10.45 4.18 -14.72
C LEU A 6 -10.26 2.78 -14.13
N ALA A 7 -10.81 1.74 -14.77
CA ALA A 7 -10.56 0.35 -14.38
C ALA A 7 -9.08 0.01 -14.52
N ILE A 8 -8.51 0.22 -15.70
CA ILE A 8 -7.11 -0.08 -15.99
C ILE A 8 -6.20 0.68 -15.02
N ALA A 9 -6.42 1.99 -14.87
CA ALA A 9 -5.64 2.83 -13.96
C ALA A 9 -5.69 2.31 -12.51
N HIS A 10 -6.87 1.97 -12.00
CA HIS A 10 -7.02 1.44 -10.64
C HIS A 10 -6.29 0.11 -10.47
N HIS A 11 -6.43 -0.83 -11.41
CA HIS A 11 -5.77 -2.14 -11.29
C HIS A 11 -4.25 -2.04 -11.41
N LEU A 12 -3.74 -1.23 -12.34
CA LEU A 12 -2.30 -0.98 -12.44
C LEU A 12 -1.73 -0.33 -11.17
N ALA A 13 -2.46 0.61 -10.58
CA ALA A 13 -2.08 1.21 -9.30
C ALA A 13 -2.07 0.17 -8.16
N VAL A 14 -3.06 -0.74 -8.11
CA VAL A 14 -3.09 -1.84 -7.13
C VAL A 14 -1.92 -2.80 -7.33
N PHE A 15 -1.60 -3.18 -8.56
CA PHE A 15 -0.45 -4.06 -8.83
C PHE A 15 0.87 -3.39 -8.49
N ALA A 16 1.01 -2.09 -8.77
CA ALA A 16 2.18 -1.31 -8.35
C ALA A 16 2.30 -1.29 -6.82
N LEU A 17 1.21 -0.99 -6.11
CA LEU A 17 1.14 -1.02 -4.64
C LEU A 17 1.62 -2.35 -4.07
N VAL A 18 1.09 -3.47 -4.58
CA VAL A 18 1.47 -4.83 -4.16
C VAL A 18 2.95 -5.09 -4.47
N GLY A 19 3.42 -4.76 -5.68
CA GLY A 19 4.82 -4.96 -6.05
C GLY A 19 5.80 -4.17 -5.17
N LEU A 20 5.44 -2.94 -4.80
CA LEU A 20 6.29 -2.04 -4.02
C LEU A 20 6.42 -2.49 -2.56
N ILE A 21 5.31 -2.86 -1.90
CA ILE A 21 5.37 -3.38 -0.52
C ILE A 21 6.15 -4.71 -0.44
N PHE A 22 6.04 -5.57 -1.46
CA PHE A 22 6.86 -6.78 -1.54
C PHE A 22 8.35 -6.44 -1.74
N ALA A 23 8.67 -5.45 -2.56
CA ALA A 23 10.06 -5.00 -2.75
C ALA A 23 10.65 -4.45 -1.44
N GLU A 24 9.89 -3.66 -0.68
CA GLU A 24 10.28 -3.20 0.66
C GLU A 24 10.51 -4.36 1.62
N PHE A 25 9.59 -5.33 1.66
CA PHE A 25 9.70 -6.51 2.50
C PHE A 25 10.97 -7.33 2.24
N VAL A 26 11.38 -7.43 0.96
CA VAL A 26 12.60 -8.14 0.55
C VAL A 26 13.87 -7.36 0.93
N ILE A 27 13.83 -6.02 0.83
CA ILE A 27 14.97 -5.17 1.19
C ILE A 27 15.13 -5.07 2.70
N LEU A 28 14.03 -4.98 3.44
CA LEU A 28 14.00 -4.81 4.89
C LEU A 28 14.30 -6.14 5.60
N ARG A 29 15.59 -6.49 5.66
CA ARG A 29 16.10 -7.69 6.32
C ARG A 29 17.29 -7.34 7.24
N PRO A 30 17.60 -8.19 8.25
CA PRO A 30 18.80 -8.01 9.07
C PRO A 30 20.06 -7.84 8.20
N GLY A 31 20.98 -6.96 8.64
CA GLY A 31 22.14 -6.57 7.84
C GLY A 31 21.83 -5.61 6.69
N LEU A 32 20.78 -4.78 6.82
CA LEU A 32 20.45 -3.74 5.84
C LEU A 32 21.63 -2.76 5.69
N GLU A 33 22.28 -2.78 4.54
CA GLU A 33 23.39 -1.89 4.25
C GLU A 33 22.96 -0.42 4.20
N PRO A 34 23.80 0.53 4.70
CA PRO A 34 23.46 1.95 4.72
C PRO A 34 23.19 2.50 3.31
N ARG A 35 23.90 1.97 2.30
CA ARG A 35 23.75 2.34 0.88
C ARG A 35 22.36 2.00 0.32
N ARG A 36 21.68 0.99 0.89
CA ARG A 36 20.34 0.55 0.47
C ARG A 36 19.21 1.34 1.11
N LEU A 37 19.49 2.18 2.12
CA LEU A 37 18.47 3.04 2.75
C LEU A 37 17.88 4.06 1.77
N GLY A 38 18.68 4.54 0.81
CA GLY A 38 18.19 5.39 -0.26
C GLY A 38 17.18 4.67 -1.14
N GLN A 39 17.47 3.42 -1.51
CA GLN A 39 16.57 2.56 -2.28
C GLN A 39 15.27 2.24 -1.50
N LEU A 40 15.39 1.86 -0.22
CA LEU A 40 14.25 1.59 0.65
C LEU A 40 13.34 2.82 0.77
N SER A 41 13.92 4.01 0.99
CA SER A 41 13.18 5.27 1.04
C SER A 41 12.49 5.64 -0.27
N ALA A 42 13.07 5.29 -1.42
CA ALA A 42 12.45 5.53 -2.72
C ALA A 42 11.27 4.58 -2.96
N LEU A 43 11.39 3.33 -2.53
CA LEU A 43 10.29 2.36 -2.60
C LEU A 43 9.13 2.74 -1.70
N ASP A 44 9.41 3.13 -0.44
CA ASP A 44 8.41 3.63 0.52
C ASP A 44 7.63 4.84 -0.02
N ALA A 45 8.34 5.80 -0.62
CA ALA A 45 7.69 6.93 -1.27
C ALA A 45 6.82 6.50 -2.48
N ALA A 46 7.29 5.57 -3.30
CA ALA A 46 6.54 5.05 -4.43
C ALA A 46 5.32 4.23 -3.97
N TYR A 47 5.45 3.45 -2.90
CA TYR A 47 4.38 2.68 -2.28
C TYR A 47 3.29 3.63 -1.79
N GLY A 48 3.64 4.66 -1.02
CA GLY A 48 2.70 5.70 -0.60
C GLY A 48 2.01 6.40 -1.77
N LEU A 49 2.76 6.76 -2.83
CA LEU A 49 2.19 7.36 -4.04
C LEU A 49 1.20 6.42 -4.75
N SER A 50 1.53 5.12 -4.84
CA SER A 50 0.66 4.13 -5.44
C SER A 50 -0.62 3.92 -4.62
N ALA A 51 -0.56 4.01 -3.28
CA ALA A 51 -1.73 3.94 -2.41
C ALA A 51 -2.68 5.12 -2.68
N VAL A 52 -2.13 6.33 -2.81
CA VAL A 52 -2.91 7.52 -3.20
C VAL A 52 -3.54 7.33 -4.59
N ALA A 53 -2.79 6.81 -5.57
CA ALA A 53 -3.32 6.53 -6.90
C ALA A 53 -4.46 5.51 -6.88
N VAL A 54 -4.36 4.45 -6.07
CA VAL A 54 -5.43 3.47 -5.86
C VAL A 54 -6.69 4.14 -5.31
N LEU A 55 -6.55 4.99 -4.29
CA LEU A 55 -7.68 5.71 -3.67
C LEU A 55 -8.34 6.68 -4.65
N VAL A 56 -7.55 7.51 -5.34
CA VAL A 56 -8.05 8.49 -6.31
C VAL A 56 -8.77 7.79 -7.46
N ALA A 57 -8.16 6.77 -8.07
CA ALA A 57 -8.80 6.01 -9.14
C ALA A 57 -10.03 5.25 -8.63
N GLY A 58 -10.00 4.76 -7.38
CA GLY A 58 -11.14 4.08 -6.76
C GLY A 58 -12.33 5.01 -6.54
N VAL A 59 -12.11 6.19 -5.98
CA VAL A 59 -13.14 7.22 -5.82
C VAL A 59 -13.68 7.67 -7.17
N ALA A 60 -12.80 7.86 -8.16
CA ALA A 60 -13.22 8.19 -9.52
C ALA A 60 -14.16 7.14 -10.13
N ARG A 61 -13.93 5.84 -9.85
CA ARG A 61 -14.83 4.75 -10.27
C ARG A 61 -16.16 4.75 -9.54
N VAL A 62 -16.23 5.25 -8.30
CA VAL A 62 -17.48 5.37 -7.55
C VAL A 62 -18.34 6.52 -8.09
N VAL A 63 -17.71 7.66 -8.44
CA VAL A 63 -18.40 8.87 -8.89
C VAL A 63 -18.74 8.84 -10.39
N TRP A 64 -17.80 8.40 -11.23
CA TRP A 64 -17.93 8.45 -12.70
C TRP A 64 -17.96 7.08 -13.38
N GLY A 65 -17.89 5.98 -12.62
CA GLY A 65 -17.93 4.63 -13.17
C GLY A 65 -19.34 4.16 -13.54
N ALA A 66 -19.41 3.11 -14.37
CA ALA A 66 -20.65 2.67 -15.01
C ALA A 66 -21.70 2.07 -14.04
N LYS A 67 -21.29 1.65 -12.83
CA LYS A 67 -22.17 1.01 -11.83
C LYS A 67 -22.95 2.00 -10.95
N GLY A 68 -22.60 3.29 -10.97
CA GLY A 68 -23.16 4.31 -10.08
C GLY A 68 -22.73 4.15 -8.62
N ALA A 69 -22.87 5.19 -7.82
CA ALA A 69 -22.38 5.23 -6.44
C ALA A 69 -23.11 4.24 -5.50
N GLU A 70 -24.42 4.05 -5.69
CA GLU A 70 -25.26 3.19 -4.85
C GLU A 70 -24.76 1.73 -4.81
N TYR A 71 -24.29 1.21 -5.95
CA TYR A 71 -23.72 -0.13 -6.07
C TYR A 71 -22.56 -0.35 -5.08
N TYR A 72 -21.74 0.67 -4.85
CA TYR A 72 -20.62 0.61 -3.92
C TYR A 72 -21.06 0.84 -2.48
N LEU A 73 -21.83 1.91 -2.24
CA LEU A 73 -22.17 2.35 -0.88
C LEU A 73 -23.10 1.38 -0.14
N SER A 74 -23.93 0.63 -0.86
CA SER A 74 -24.79 -0.43 -0.30
C SER A 74 -24.04 -1.74 -0.02
N SER A 75 -22.74 -1.82 -0.27
CA SER A 75 -21.93 -3.04 -0.16
C SER A 75 -21.07 -3.06 1.10
N HIS A 76 -21.39 -3.97 2.02
CA HIS A 76 -20.52 -4.27 3.18
C HIS A 76 -19.10 -4.67 2.75
N ALA A 77 -18.96 -5.37 1.61
CA ALA A 77 -17.64 -5.71 1.07
C ALA A 77 -16.88 -4.46 0.59
N PHE A 78 -17.55 -3.47 0.02
CA PHE A 78 -16.91 -2.19 -0.31
C PHE A 78 -16.36 -1.52 0.94
N TRP A 79 -17.17 -1.40 2.00
CA TRP A 79 -16.72 -0.81 3.27
C TRP A 79 -15.62 -1.62 3.95
N GLY A 80 -15.65 -2.96 3.87
CA GLY A 80 -14.55 -3.82 4.31
C GLY A 80 -13.24 -3.52 3.57
N LYS A 81 -13.31 -3.38 2.24
CA LYS A 81 -12.16 -2.96 1.40
C LYS A 81 -11.63 -1.59 1.83
N MET A 82 -12.50 -0.62 2.05
CA MET A 82 -12.12 0.74 2.44
C MET A 82 -11.52 0.77 3.84
N GLY A 83 -12.09 0.03 4.79
CA GLY A 83 -11.54 -0.12 6.13
C GLY A 83 -10.15 -0.73 6.11
N ALA A 84 -9.94 -1.80 5.34
CA ALA A 84 -8.62 -2.39 5.17
C ALA A 84 -7.60 -1.40 4.59
N LEU A 85 -7.95 -0.66 3.52
CA LEU A 85 -7.06 0.36 2.94
C LEU A 85 -6.72 1.49 3.90
N VAL A 86 -7.68 1.94 4.72
CA VAL A 86 -7.44 2.98 5.74
C VAL A 86 -6.50 2.46 6.83
N ILE A 87 -6.73 1.25 7.34
CA ILE A 87 -5.87 0.65 8.37
C ILE A 87 -4.45 0.46 7.82
N ILE A 88 -4.30 -0.01 6.58
CA ILE A 88 -2.99 -0.09 5.91
C ILE A 88 -2.33 1.28 5.89
N GLY A 89 -3.00 2.32 5.40
CA GLY A 89 -2.42 3.67 5.33
C GLY A 89 -1.99 4.22 6.71
N ILE A 90 -2.73 3.91 7.78
CA ILE A 90 -2.36 4.27 9.14
C ILE A 90 -1.13 3.48 9.62
N LEU A 91 -1.10 2.17 9.35
CA LEU A 91 0.01 1.28 9.71
C LEU A 91 1.30 1.61 8.94
N SER A 92 1.21 2.28 7.79
CA SER A 92 2.38 2.70 7.01
C SER A 92 3.09 3.91 7.59
N ILE A 93 2.45 4.69 8.48
CA ILE A 93 3.05 5.91 9.05
C ILE A 93 4.33 5.60 9.87
N PRO A 94 4.33 4.65 10.84
CA PRO A 94 5.55 4.36 11.60
C PRO A 94 6.73 3.84 10.74
N PRO A 95 6.54 2.91 9.78
CA PRO A 95 7.58 2.53 8.81
C PRO A 95 8.17 3.70 8.04
N THR A 96 7.34 4.55 7.44
CA THR A 96 7.82 5.72 6.68
C THR A 96 8.67 6.64 7.55
N LEU A 97 8.21 6.95 8.78
CA LEU A 97 8.97 7.80 9.71
C LEU A 97 10.30 7.16 10.13
N ALA A 98 10.33 5.85 10.34
CA ALA A 98 11.55 5.13 10.68
C ALA A 98 12.56 5.16 9.51
N ILE A 99 12.10 4.89 8.29
CA ILE A 99 12.94 4.92 7.08
C ILE A 99 13.53 6.32 6.86
N MET A 100 12.73 7.37 7.04
CA MET A 100 13.22 8.76 6.97
C MET A 100 14.29 9.05 8.02
N LYS A 101 14.10 8.58 9.26
CA LYS A 101 15.07 8.72 10.35
C LYS A 101 16.37 7.99 10.02
N TRP A 102 16.30 6.74 9.56
CA TRP A 102 17.48 5.94 9.22
C TRP A 102 18.26 6.56 8.06
N LYS A 103 17.57 7.04 7.01
CA LYS A 103 18.19 7.74 5.89
C LYS A 103 18.95 8.99 6.36
N LYS A 104 18.37 9.75 7.29
CA LYS A 104 19.03 10.93 7.88
C LYS A 104 20.26 10.53 8.69
N ALA A 105 20.17 9.46 9.50
CA ALA A 105 21.28 8.96 10.29
C ALA A 105 22.43 8.45 9.40
N ALA A 106 22.13 7.65 8.36
CA ALA A 106 23.13 7.15 7.41
C ALA A 106 23.80 8.25 6.56
N LYS A 107 23.11 9.37 6.34
CA LYS A 107 23.72 10.55 5.70
C LYS A 107 24.70 11.28 6.64
N ALA A 108 24.44 11.26 7.94
CA ALA A 108 25.30 11.90 8.94
C ALA A 108 26.50 11.02 9.32
N ASP A 109 26.32 9.70 9.34
CA ASP A 109 27.34 8.71 9.66
C ASP A 109 27.29 7.56 8.64
N PRO A 110 28.29 7.45 7.73
CA PRO A 110 28.38 6.35 6.77
C PRO A 110 28.52 4.95 7.40
N ALA A 111 28.93 4.86 8.67
CA ALA A 111 29.03 3.61 9.42
C ALA A 111 27.74 3.25 10.18
N TYR A 112 26.70 4.10 10.09
CA TYR A 112 25.43 3.87 10.76
C TYR A 112 24.77 2.57 10.29
N VAL A 113 24.53 1.65 11.22
CA VAL A 113 23.78 0.42 10.97
C VAL A 113 22.41 0.52 11.64
N VAL A 114 21.36 0.14 10.91
CA VAL A 114 20.01 0.08 11.48
C VAL A 114 19.97 -1.03 12.55
N PRO A 115 19.54 -0.74 13.79
CA PRO A 115 19.44 -1.77 14.82
C PRO A 115 18.49 -2.90 14.42
N GLU A 116 18.89 -4.16 14.65
CA GLU A 116 18.10 -5.33 14.25
C GLU A 116 16.71 -5.36 14.90
N ALA A 117 16.59 -4.87 16.14
CA ALA A 117 15.31 -4.75 16.82
C ALA A 117 14.35 -3.79 16.09
N GLU A 118 14.86 -2.70 15.50
CA GLU A 118 14.05 -1.79 14.71
C GLU A 118 13.60 -2.44 13.39
N ILE A 119 14.49 -3.20 12.73
CA ILE A 119 14.15 -4.00 11.54
C ILE A 119 13.06 -5.01 11.86
N GLY A 120 13.19 -5.77 12.95
CA GLY A 120 12.20 -6.76 13.38
C GLY A 120 10.82 -6.14 13.61
N ARG A 121 10.77 -4.99 14.29
CA ARG A 121 9.52 -4.24 14.51
C ARG A 121 8.92 -3.75 13.19
N MET A 122 9.72 -3.22 12.26
CA MET A 122 9.21 -2.74 10.96
C MET A 122 8.72 -3.90 10.09
N ARG A 123 9.37 -5.07 10.17
CA ARG A 123 8.87 -6.28 9.50
C ARG A 123 7.50 -6.70 10.04
N LEU A 124 7.21 -6.52 11.32
CA LEU A 124 5.86 -6.81 11.86
C LEU A 124 4.79 -5.94 11.21
N PHE A 125 5.04 -4.64 11.04
CA PHE A 125 4.12 -3.74 10.32
C PHE A 125 3.87 -4.24 8.90
N LEU A 126 4.93 -4.53 8.12
CA LEU A 126 4.80 -5.05 6.76
C LEU A 126 4.03 -6.37 6.69
N HIS A 127 4.18 -7.29 7.65
CA HIS A 127 3.38 -8.52 7.66
C HIS A 127 1.89 -8.23 7.86
N ILE A 128 1.56 -7.31 8.77
CA ILE A 128 0.16 -6.91 9.01
C ILE A 128 -0.41 -6.20 7.79
N GLU A 129 0.35 -5.29 7.18
CA GLU A 129 -0.04 -4.58 5.95
C GLU A 129 -0.25 -5.54 4.80
N LEU A 130 0.66 -6.50 4.57
CA LEU A 130 0.51 -7.54 3.55
C LEU A 130 -0.76 -8.36 3.79
N PHE A 131 -1.01 -8.80 5.02
CA PHE A 131 -2.23 -9.54 5.37
C PHE A 131 -3.48 -8.73 5.06
N LEU A 132 -3.54 -7.46 5.48
CA LEU A 132 -4.67 -6.57 5.19
C LEU A 132 -4.80 -6.32 3.68
N LEU A 133 -3.69 -6.18 2.97
CA LEU A 133 -3.67 -5.98 1.53
C LEU A 133 -4.22 -7.20 0.78
N PHE A 134 -4.03 -8.42 1.30
CA PHE A 134 -4.69 -9.63 0.77
C PHE A 134 -6.21 -9.63 0.98
N LEU A 135 -6.74 -8.96 2.00
CA LEU A 135 -8.19 -8.84 2.19
C LEU A 135 -8.84 -7.92 1.14
N VAL A 136 -8.11 -6.91 0.65
CA VAL A 136 -8.61 -5.94 -0.35
C VAL A 136 -9.15 -6.62 -1.62
N PRO A 137 -8.42 -7.51 -2.33
CA PRO A 137 -8.94 -8.18 -3.51
C PRO A 137 -10.05 -9.19 -3.19
N ILE A 138 -10.07 -9.80 -2.00
CA ILE A 138 -11.16 -10.68 -1.54
C ILE A 138 -12.47 -9.88 -1.47
N PHE A 139 -12.44 -8.72 -0.79
CA PHE A 139 -13.59 -7.84 -0.71
C PHE A 139 -14.00 -7.29 -2.08
N ALA A 140 -13.04 -6.98 -2.95
CA ALA A 140 -13.31 -6.56 -4.32
C ALA A 140 -14.07 -7.65 -5.11
N ALA A 141 -13.63 -8.90 -5.01
CA ALA A 141 -14.29 -10.05 -5.66
C ALA A 141 -15.69 -10.33 -5.08
N MET A 142 -15.86 -10.22 -3.77
CA MET A 142 -17.17 -10.34 -3.11
C MET A 142 -18.15 -9.28 -3.63
N MET A 143 -17.70 -8.02 -3.73
CA MET A 143 -18.51 -6.93 -4.27
C MET A 143 -18.84 -7.18 -5.75
N ALA A 144 -17.87 -7.58 -6.58
CA ALA A 144 -18.07 -7.81 -8.01
C ALA A 144 -19.14 -8.88 -8.31
N ARG A 145 -19.25 -9.91 -7.46
CA ARG A 145 -20.28 -10.95 -7.59
C ARG A 145 -21.70 -10.45 -7.35
N ARG A 146 -21.91 -9.40 -6.55
CA ARG A 146 -23.27 -8.84 -6.34
C ARG A 146 -23.87 -8.24 -7.59
N GLY A 147 -23.06 -7.87 -8.59
CA GLY A 147 -23.55 -7.33 -9.85
C GLY A 147 -23.96 -8.39 -10.89
N LEU A 148 -24.02 -9.68 -10.53
CA LEU A 148 -24.37 -10.80 -11.40
C LEU A 148 -25.77 -11.38 -11.12
N TYR A 149 -26.49 -10.86 -10.13
CA TYR A 149 -27.84 -11.26 -9.72
C TYR A 149 -28.67 -10.00 -9.43
#